data_AF-A0A511DBC9-F1
#
_entry.id   AF-A0A511DBC9-F1
#
_cell.length_a   1.000
_cell.length_b   1.000
_cell.length_c   1.000
_cell.angle_alpha   90.00
_cell.angle_beta   90.00
_cell.angle_gamma   90.00
#
_symmetry.space_group_name_H-M   'P 1'
#
loop_
_entity.id
_entity.type
_entity.pdbx_description
1 polymer ?
#
loop_
_entity_poly.entity_id
_entity_poly.type
_entity_poly.pdbx_seq_one_letter_code
_entity_poly.pdbx_strand_id
1 'polypeptide(L)'
;MLGRQAALAKKIGQSLRDGVASESLREHLEAVRAAQPKPSSWAAVEDGFLRAMEVFDSHVIAGEAGEGERQNGKGDYFNDLIAALLEHSSGADLTKRTGVPGLIFDRHSLDVTYPPQGSIVEVLIEAKMLGTPKHPGSVKAKAFGRPGAADLLKRFKEAGFKTIDLKGGYGYKQSQANLAVQAGPSGDLTSWLRQAKPKSFILAAVRVVSESDFAAVVRVADSMQQAMDAVGLACYRPKGFDVDSLNPPAYEMVRVPRSVDINHVLHRISQDLRDAVRNVAERSADEDRVAGIETPAEAARKLTQGED
;
A
#
# COMPACT_ATOMS: atom_id res chain seq x y z
N MET A 1 25.65 -7.74 -22.72
CA MET A 1 24.55 -8.15 -21.82
C MET A 1 24.96 -7.84 -20.38
N LEU A 2 24.51 -6.71 -19.83
CA LEU A 2 24.70 -6.41 -18.41
C LEU A 2 23.65 -7.19 -17.61
N GLY A 3 24.10 -8.03 -16.68
CA GLY A 3 23.23 -8.86 -15.85
C GLY A 3 22.20 -8.01 -15.10
N ARG A 4 20.92 -8.16 -15.43
CA ARG A 4 19.82 -7.57 -14.67
C ARG A 4 19.75 -8.26 -13.32
N GLN A 5 20.10 -7.55 -12.24
CA GLN A 5 19.82 -7.98 -10.87
C GLN A 5 18.32 -8.24 -10.72
N ALA A 6 17.96 -9.41 -10.20
CA ALA A 6 16.58 -9.75 -9.88
C ALA A 6 16.01 -8.76 -8.84
N ALA A 7 14.74 -8.40 -8.98
CA ALA A 7 14.05 -7.57 -7.98
C ALA A 7 14.09 -8.28 -6.62
N LEU A 8 14.57 -7.59 -5.58
CA LEU A 8 14.62 -8.12 -4.23
C LEU A 8 13.25 -7.92 -3.56
N ALA A 9 12.63 -9.02 -3.16
CA ALA A 9 11.42 -9.03 -2.34
C ALA A 9 11.80 -9.07 -0.86
N LYS A 10 11.15 -8.23 -0.04
CA LYS A 10 11.29 -8.22 1.41
C LYS A 10 9.92 -8.43 2.04
N LYS A 11 9.88 -9.24 3.11
CA LYS A 11 8.66 -9.41 3.89
C LYS A 11 8.27 -8.08 4.52
N ILE A 12 6.98 -7.76 4.46
CA ILE A 12 6.42 -6.56 5.08
C ILE A 12 6.49 -6.72 6.61
N GLY A 13 6.77 -5.64 7.36
CA GLY A 13 6.90 -5.73 8.83
C GLY A 13 8.30 -5.63 9.43
N GLN A 14 9.37 -5.53 8.64
CA GLN A 14 10.75 -5.48 9.14
C GLN A 14 11.31 -4.05 9.22
N SER A 15 10.48 -3.04 8.95
CA SER A 15 10.94 -1.68 8.62
C SER A 15 10.80 -0.69 9.77
N LEU A 16 9.99 -1.00 10.79
CA LEU A 16 9.72 -0.07 11.88
C LEU A 16 10.99 0.18 12.69
N ARG A 17 11.28 1.47 12.92
CA ARG A 17 12.48 1.90 13.62
C ARG A 17 12.34 1.67 15.12
N ASP A 18 13.47 1.44 15.77
CA ASP A 18 13.52 1.11 17.20
C ASP A 18 13.45 2.30 18.16
N GLY A 19 13.15 3.50 17.65
CA GLY A 19 13.07 4.70 18.49
C GLY A 19 11.79 4.73 19.35
N VAL A 20 11.84 5.55 20.40
CA VAL A 20 10.78 5.67 21.42
C VAL A 20 9.48 6.19 20.81
N ALA A 21 9.54 7.15 19.89
CA ALA A 21 8.33 7.69 19.27
C ALA A 21 7.57 6.61 18.48
N SER A 22 8.28 5.65 17.90
CA SER A 22 7.74 4.57 17.08
C SER A 22 7.26 3.35 17.88
N GLU A 23 7.45 3.32 19.20
CA GLU A 23 7.05 2.21 20.07
C GLU A 23 5.55 1.92 19.99
N SER A 24 4.71 2.94 20.18
CA SER A 24 3.24 2.80 20.07
C SER A 24 2.77 2.28 18.71
N LEU A 25 3.48 2.61 17.63
CA LEU A 25 3.19 2.11 16.28
C LEU A 25 3.50 0.61 16.17
N ARG A 26 4.62 0.17 16.74
CA ARG A 26 5.03 -1.24 16.79
C ARG A 26 4.06 -2.05 17.64
N GLU A 27 3.76 -1.60 18.85
CA GLU A 27 2.83 -2.29 19.75
C GLU A 27 1.46 -2.49 19.11
N HIS A 28 0.93 -1.45 18.46
CA HIS A 28 -0.36 -1.58 17.78
C HIS A 28 -0.27 -2.56 16.58
N LEU A 29 0.79 -2.50 15.77
CA LEU A 29 0.96 -3.44 14.65
C LEU A 29 1.10 -4.89 15.14
N GLU A 30 1.84 -5.12 16.22
CA GLU A 30 1.99 -6.43 16.85
C GLU A 30 0.65 -6.94 17.39
N ALA A 31 -0.13 -6.06 18.05
CA ALA A 31 -1.47 -6.40 18.52
C ALA A 31 -2.40 -6.80 17.36
N VAL A 32 -2.37 -6.07 16.23
CA VAL A 32 -3.15 -6.42 15.04
C VAL A 32 -2.75 -7.78 14.46
N ARG A 33 -1.46 -8.11 14.45
CA ARG A 33 -0.95 -9.41 13.97
C ARG A 33 -1.29 -10.57 14.91
N ALA A 34 -1.29 -10.31 16.21
CA ALA A 34 -1.58 -11.31 17.24
C ALA A 34 -3.08 -11.55 17.48
N ALA A 35 -3.94 -10.61 17.08
CA ALA A 35 -5.37 -10.65 17.33
C ALA A 35 -6.07 -11.90 16.76
N GLN A 36 -7.04 -12.41 17.52
CA GLN A 36 -7.90 -13.55 17.17
C GLN A 36 -9.38 -13.19 17.44
N PRO A 37 -10.26 -13.11 16.42
CA PRO A 37 -9.96 -13.33 15.00
C PRO A 37 -9.06 -12.22 14.42
N LYS A 38 -8.34 -12.57 13.35
CA LYS A 38 -7.46 -11.65 12.63
C LYS A 38 -8.26 -10.48 12.02
N PRO A 39 -7.91 -9.21 12.32
CA PRO A 39 -8.58 -8.04 11.73
C PRO A 39 -8.38 -8.00 10.22
N SER A 40 -9.47 -7.77 9.48
CA SER A 40 -9.49 -7.81 8.01
C SER A 40 -10.14 -6.56 7.38
N SER A 41 -10.29 -5.48 8.16
CA SER A 41 -10.96 -4.24 7.75
C SER A 41 -10.35 -3.05 8.47
N TRP A 42 -10.44 -1.85 7.88
CA TRP A 42 -9.95 -0.62 8.53
C TRP A 42 -10.70 -0.33 9.83
N ALA A 43 -12.02 -0.48 9.82
CA ALA A 43 -12.87 -0.22 10.98
C ALA A 43 -12.46 -1.02 12.22
N ALA A 44 -11.89 -2.23 12.03
CA ALA A 44 -11.43 -3.07 13.14
C ALA A 44 -10.13 -2.59 13.81
N VAL A 45 -9.37 -1.69 13.16
CA VAL A 45 -8.08 -1.19 13.66
C VAL A 45 -8.05 0.33 13.86
N GLU A 46 -9.16 1.00 13.54
CA GLU A 46 -9.29 2.46 13.53
C GLU A 46 -8.95 3.09 14.90
N ASP A 47 -9.54 2.56 15.97
CA ASP A 47 -9.30 3.06 17.33
C ASP A 47 -7.86 2.87 17.78
N GLY A 48 -7.26 1.71 17.47
CA GLY A 48 -5.85 1.46 17.76
C GLY A 48 -4.94 2.37 16.96
N PHE A 49 -5.31 2.64 15.69
CA PHE A 49 -4.57 3.54 14.81
C PHE A 49 -4.56 4.96 15.37
N LEU A 50 -5.72 5.50 15.78
CA LEU A 50 -5.81 6.84 16.36
C LEU A 50 -4.96 6.98 17.62
N ARG A 51 -5.07 6.02 18.56
CA ARG A 51 -4.25 6.04 19.78
C ARG A 51 -2.76 6.00 19.48
N ALA A 52 -2.34 5.15 18.55
CA ALA A 52 -0.94 5.06 18.14
C ALA A 52 -0.46 6.37 17.47
N MET A 53 -1.33 7.04 16.69
CA MET A 53 -1.02 8.35 16.11
C MET A 53 -0.93 9.46 17.17
N GLU A 54 -1.80 9.47 18.19
CA GLU A 54 -1.77 10.43 19.30
C GLU A 54 -0.44 10.34 20.06
N VAL A 55 -0.03 9.12 20.44
CA VAL A 55 1.23 8.89 21.16
C VAL A 55 2.44 9.23 20.29
N PHE A 56 2.48 8.80 19.03
CA PHE A 56 3.57 9.17 18.15
C PHE A 56 3.68 10.70 17.99
N ASP A 57 2.54 11.37 17.78
CA ASP A 57 2.52 12.82 17.59
C ASP A 57 2.86 13.58 18.88
N SER A 58 2.58 13.04 20.06
CA SER A 58 3.02 13.68 21.32
C SER A 58 4.54 13.70 21.42
N HIS A 59 5.22 12.61 21.04
CA HIS A 59 6.69 12.59 20.98
C HIS A 59 7.25 13.56 19.92
N VAL A 60 6.59 13.70 18.77
CA VAL A 60 6.99 14.70 17.76
C VAL A 60 6.88 16.13 18.31
N ILE A 61 5.81 16.43 19.05
CA ILE A 61 5.56 17.76 19.62
C ILE A 61 6.49 18.05 20.80
N ALA A 62 6.82 17.04 21.60
CA ALA A 62 7.80 17.13 22.68
C ALA A 62 9.24 17.29 22.16
N GLY A 63 9.49 16.96 20.88
CA GLY A 63 10.83 16.99 20.29
C GLY A 63 11.65 15.73 20.56
N GLU A 64 10.99 14.65 20.97
CA GLU A 64 11.59 13.37 21.34
C GLU A 64 11.69 12.40 20.15
N ALA A 65 10.88 12.62 19.11
CA ALA A 65 10.96 11.84 17.88
C ALA A 65 12.21 12.21 17.07
N GLY A 66 13.11 11.24 16.87
CA GLY A 66 14.31 11.43 16.04
C GLY A 66 13.96 11.70 14.57
N GLU A 67 14.92 12.27 13.81
CA GLU A 67 14.69 12.61 12.40
C GLU A 67 14.30 11.39 11.56
N GLY A 68 14.91 10.23 11.84
CA GLY A 68 14.58 8.98 11.18
C GLY A 68 13.14 8.52 11.36
N GLU A 69 12.62 8.67 12.58
CA GLU A 69 11.24 8.32 12.97
C GLU A 69 10.25 9.29 12.36
N ARG A 70 10.53 10.60 12.43
CA ARG A 70 9.74 11.65 11.79
C ARG A 70 9.59 11.44 10.29
N GLN A 71 10.66 11.02 9.61
CA GLN A 71 10.66 10.85 8.16
C GLN A 71 9.97 9.56 7.70
N ASN A 72 10.15 8.44 8.41
CA ASN A 72 9.73 7.13 7.90
C ASN A 72 8.79 6.35 8.81
N GLY A 73 8.79 6.61 10.12
CA GLY A 73 8.09 5.79 11.12
C GLY A 73 6.60 5.59 10.80
N LYS A 74 5.86 6.67 10.60
CA LYS A 74 4.44 6.59 10.22
C LYS A 74 4.22 5.89 8.87
N GLY A 75 5.06 6.18 7.88
CA GLY A 75 4.93 5.62 6.53
C GLY A 75 5.13 4.11 6.52
N ASP A 76 6.20 3.64 7.18
CA ASP A 76 6.51 2.23 7.32
C ASP A 76 5.42 1.50 8.13
N TYR A 77 4.95 2.12 9.22
CA TYR A 77 3.83 1.60 10.03
C TYR A 77 2.56 1.42 9.22
N PHE A 78 2.13 2.45 8.49
CA PHE A 78 0.90 2.40 7.72
C PHE A 78 0.99 1.38 6.58
N ASN A 79 2.14 1.31 5.91
CA ASN A 79 2.41 0.29 4.91
C ASN A 79 2.22 -1.12 5.50
N ASP A 80 2.83 -1.39 6.66
CA ASP A 80 2.79 -2.70 7.30
C ASP A 80 1.40 -3.04 7.85
N LEU A 81 0.66 -2.06 8.36
CA LEU A 81 -0.73 -2.22 8.81
C LEU A 81 -1.65 -2.60 7.65
N ILE A 82 -1.56 -1.88 6.52
CA ILE A 82 -2.36 -2.16 5.33
C ILE A 82 -2.09 -3.55 4.80
N ALA A 83 -0.81 -3.95 4.73
CA ALA A 83 -0.45 -5.30 4.33
C ALA A 83 -1.07 -6.34 5.25
N ALA A 84 -0.94 -6.20 6.57
CA ALA A 84 -1.51 -7.14 7.53
C ALA A 84 -3.03 -7.32 7.32
N LEU A 85 -3.78 -6.21 7.17
CA LEU A 85 -5.23 -6.27 6.90
C LEU A 85 -5.55 -7.01 5.60
N LEU A 86 -4.78 -6.77 4.53
CA LEU A 86 -4.99 -7.38 3.22
C LEU A 86 -4.58 -8.84 3.18
N GLU A 87 -3.49 -9.23 3.84
CA GLU A 87 -3.10 -10.65 3.99
C GLU A 87 -4.19 -11.41 4.74
N HIS A 88 -4.73 -10.84 5.82
CA HIS A 88 -5.81 -11.43 6.61
C HIS A 88 -7.12 -11.55 5.82
N SER A 89 -7.44 -10.58 4.97
CA SER A 89 -8.68 -10.59 4.20
C SER A 89 -8.60 -11.42 2.92
N SER A 90 -7.44 -11.47 2.26
CA SER A 90 -7.29 -12.07 0.92
C SER A 90 -6.58 -13.41 0.91
N GLY A 91 -5.77 -13.72 1.93
CA GLY A 91 -4.88 -14.88 1.94
C GLY A 91 -3.66 -14.74 1.01
N ALA A 92 -3.47 -13.59 0.37
CA ALA A 92 -2.28 -13.31 -0.42
C ALA A 92 -1.04 -13.11 0.49
N ASP A 93 0.12 -13.57 0.05
CA ASP A 93 1.42 -13.27 0.69
C ASP A 93 2.00 -12.00 0.05
N LEU A 94 2.06 -10.90 0.82
CA LEU A 94 2.39 -9.59 0.29
C LEU A 94 3.84 -9.21 0.61
N THR A 95 4.53 -8.62 -0.38
CA THR A 95 5.92 -8.18 -0.20
C THR A 95 6.15 -6.76 -0.65
N LYS A 96 7.20 -6.15 -0.09
CA LYS A 96 7.82 -4.94 -0.62
C LYS A 96 8.83 -5.37 -1.69
N ARG A 97 8.80 -4.72 -2.86
CA ARG A 97 9.71 -5.05 -3.97
C ARG A 97 10.54 -3.84 -4.39
N THR A 98 11.84 -4.03 -4.54
CA THR A 98 12.76 -2.99 -5.02
C THR A 98 13.42 -3.39 -6.34
N GLY A 99 13.69 -2.40 -7.20
CA GLY A 99 14.33 -2.63 -8.49
C GLY A 99 13.39 -3.22 -9.54
N VAL A 100 12.08 -2.98 -9.42
CA VAL A 100 11.11 -3.45 -10.42
C VAL A 100 11.18 -2.55 -11.65
N PRO A 101 11.48 -3.08 -12.85
CA PRO A 101 11.61 -2.24 -14.03
C PRO A 101 10.24 -1.83 -14.59
N GLY A 102 10.09 -0.55 -14.89
CA GLY A 102 9.00 0.01 -15.68
C GLY A 102 9.35 0.08 -17.17
N LEU A 103 8.61 0.89 -17.93
CA LEU A 103 8.85 1.10 -19.37
C LEU A 103 9.99 2.10 -19.60
N ILE A 104 9.95 3.21 -18.87
CA ILE A 104 10.82 4.38 -18.97
C ILE A 104 11.86 4.33 -17.85
N PHE A 105 11.43 4.05 -16.61
CA PHE A 105 12.33 4.01 -15.46
C PHE A 105 12.79 2.58 -15.19
N ASP A 106 14.11 2.42 -15.08
CA ASP A 106 14.73 1.11 -14.89
C ASP A 106 14.39 0.45 -13.55
N ARG A 107 14.07 1.24 -12.53
CA ARG A 107 13.91 0.76 -11.15
C ARG A 107 12.85 1.53 -10.39
N HIS A 108 11.83 0.81 -9.96
CA HIS A 108 10.84 1.25 -8.98
C HIS A 108 11.02 0.53 -7.65
N SER A 109 10.72 1.25 -6.57
CA SER A 109 10.45 0.67 -5.25
C SER A 109 8.95 0.69 -5.03
N LEU A 110 8.40 -0.48 -4.71
CA LEU A 110 6.98 -0.73 -4.59
C LEU A 110 6.66 -1.09 -3.14
N ASP A 111 5.67 -0.42 -2.57
CA ASP A 111 5.34 -0.48 -1.14
C ASP A 111 4.74 -1.85 -0.75
N VAL A 112 3.60 -2.22 -1.34
CA VAL A 112 2.94 -3.53 -1.16
C VAL A 112 2.63 -4.13 -2.53
N THR A 113 3.03 -5.37 -2.76
CA THR A 113 2.87 -6.03 -4.05
C THR A 113 2.51 -7.50 -3.93
N TYR A 114 1.85 -7.99 -4.98
CA TYR A 114 1.57 -9.40 -5.22
C TYR A 114 1.78 -9.72 -6.72
N PRO A 115 2.30 -10.90 -7.10
CA PRO A 115 2.87 -11.95 -6.24
C PRO A 115 4.20 -11.56 -5.59
N PRO A 116 4.62 -12.29 -4.54
CA PRO A 116 5.82 -11.95 -3.77
C PRO A 116 7.11 -12.14 -4.57
N GLN A 117 7.13 -13.04 -5.55
CA GLN A 117 8.23 -13.24 -6.50
C GLN A 117 7.71 -13.26 -7.96
N GLY A 118 8.63 -13.40 -8.92
CA GLY A 118 8.31 -13.42 -10.35
C GLY A 118 8.51 -12.06 -11.03
N SER A 119 8.64 -12.08 -12.36
CA SER A 119 8.88 -10.87 -13.17
C SER A 119 7.63 -9.99 -13.32
N ILE A 120 6.46 -10.57 -13.05
CA ILE A 120 5.13 -10.00 -13.21
C ILE A 120 4.58 -9.59 -11.85
N VAL A 121 4.16 -8.34 -11.73
CA VAL A 121 3.35 -7.85 -10.60
C VAL A 121 1.90 -7.85 -11.08
N GLU A 122 1.01 -8.45 -10.30
CA GLU A 122 -0.43 -8.50 -10.58
C GLU A 122 -1.17 -7.38 -9.86
N VAL A 123 -0.79 -7.12 -8.60
CA VAL A 123 -1.35 -6.07 -7.76
C VAL A 123 -0.25 -5.24 -7.12
N LEU A 124 -0.41 -3.93 -7.15
CA LEU A 124 0.43 -2.92 -6.52
C LEU A 124 -0.44 -2.01 -5.66
N ILE A 125 -0.03 -1.79 -4.41
CA ILE A 125 -0.63 -0.79 -3.53
C ILE A 125 0.49 0.13 -3.04
N GLU A 126 0.32 1.43 -3.26
CA GLU A 126 1.15 2.48 -2.66
C GLU A 126 0.48 2.97 -1.38
N ALA A 127 1.25 3.09 -0.30
CA ALA A 127 0.75 3.54 0.99
C ALA A 127 1.43 4.86 1.37
N LYS A 128 0.66 5.86 1.81
CA LYS A 128 1.19 7.19 2.19
C LYS A 128 0.61 7.68 3.51
N MET A 129 1.47 8.25 4.35
CA MET A 129 1.07 9.00 5.55
C MET A 129 1.38 10.47 5.36
N LEU A 130 0.42 11.33 5.68
CA LEU A 130 0.51 12.76 5.38
C LEU A 130 -0.01 13.62 6.54
N GLY A 131 0.55 14.82 6.63
CA GLY A 131 0.32 15.74 7.73
C GLY A 131 1.19 15.39 8.94
N THR A 132 1.76 16.41 9.57
CA THR A 132 2.69 16.23 10.69
C THR A 132 2.51 17.40 11.65
N PRO A 133 2.38 17.16 12.97
CA PRO A 133 2.32 18.26 13.92
C PRO A 133 3.63 19.07 13.91
N LYS A 134 3.60 20.24 14.57
CA LYS A 134 4.79 21.07 14.69
C LYS A 134 5.79 20.40 15.62
N HIS A 135 7.00 20.16 15.12
CA HIS A 135 8.15 19.79 15.94
C HIS A 135 8.81 21.07 16.52
N PRO A 136 9.32 21.07 17.76
CA PRO A 136 9.95 22.24 18.39
C PRO A 136 11.08 22.86 17.56
N GLY A 137 11.90 22.02 16.91
CA GLY A 137 12.95 22.46 15.98
C GLY A 137 12.46 23.14 14.69
N SER A 138 11.17 23.10 14.39
CA SER A 138 10.57 23.74 13.20
C SER A 138 10.04 25.13 13.52
N VAL A 139 10.94 26.07 13.84
CA VAL A 139 10.60 27.41 14.35
C VAL A 139 9.63 28.18 13.43
N LYS A 140 9.80 28.04 12.11
CA LYS A 140 8.97 28.73 11.09
C LYS A 140 7.64 28.03 10.77
N ALA A 141 7.37 26.86 11.35
CA ALA A 141 6.12 26.14 11.10
C ALA A 141 4.95 26.75 11.89
N LYS A 142 3.76 26.70 11.28
CA LYS A 142 2.49 27.06 11.92
C LYS A 142 2.22 26.17 13.13
N ALA A 143 1.41 26.64 14.09
CA ALA A 143 1.09 25.90 15.31
C ALA A 143 0.56 24.49 15.02
N PHE A 144 -0.33 24.35 14.04
CA PHE A 144 -0.89 23.06 13.61
C PHE A 144 0.08 22.15 12.83
N GLY A 145 1.32 22.60 12.61
CA GLY A 145 2.33 21.89 11.85
C GLY A 145 2.09 21.97 10.33
N ARG A 146 2.42 20.87 9.66
CA ARG A 146 2.23 20.72 8.21
C ARG A 146 0.85 20.10 7.94
N PRO A 147 -0.01 20.74 7.13
CA PRO A 147 -1.33 20.23 6.79
C PRO A 147 -1.23 19.02 5.85
N GLY A 148 -2.28 18.19 5.83
CA GLY A 148 -2.31 16.96 5.04
C GLY A 148 -2.22 17.21 3.53
N ALA A 149 -2.90 18.26 3.03
CA ALA A 149 -2.91 18.58 1.61
C ALA A 149 -1.57 19.11 1.07
N ALA A 150 -0.64 19.54 1.93
CA ALA A 150 0.61 20.18 1.50
C ALA A 150 1.47 19.31 0.57
N ASP A 151 1.58 18.01 0.87
CA ASP A 151 2.39 17.08 0.09
C ASP A 151 1.55 16.14 -0.78
N LEU A 152 0.23 16.09 -0.58
CA LEU A 152 -0.66 15.09 -1.18
C LEU A 152 -0.56 15.08 -2.71
N LEU A 153 -0.69 16.24 -3.36
CA LEU A 153 -0.68 16.33 -4.82
C LEU A 153 0.65 15.82 -5.40
N LYS A 154 1.78 16.18 -4.77
CA LYS A 154 3.10 15.71 -5.19
C LYS A 154 3.20 14.19 -5.07
N ARG A 155 2.80 13.62 -3.93
CA ARG A 155 2.88 12.18 -3.66
C ARG A 155 1.94 11.36 -4.54
N PHE A 156 0.75 11.88 -4.83
CA PHE A 156 -0.24 11.19 -5.66
C PHE A 156 0.18 11.23 -7.14
N LYS A 157 0.73 12.35 -7.62
CA LYS A 157 1.34 12.40 -8.96
C LYS A 157 2.50 11.43 -9.10
N GLU A 158 3.38 11.35 -8.10
CA GLU A 158 4.48 10.37 -8.06
C GLU A 158 3.96 8.92 -8.23
N ALA A 159 2.91 8.55 -7.49
CA ALA A 159 2.28 7.23 -7.61
C ALA A 159 1.58 7.01 -8.95
N GLY A 160 0.92 8.03 -9.50
CA GLY A 160 0.28 7.97 -10.82
C GLY A 160 1.29 7.74 -11.95
N PHE A 161 2.39 8.50 -11.98
CA PHE A 161 3.45 8.31 -12.96
C PHE A 161 4.11 6.94 -12.83
N LYS A 162 4.39 6.50 -11.60
CA LYS A 162 4.87 5.13 -11.32
C LYS A 162 3.93 4.07 -11.90
N THR A 163 2.62 4.25 -11.70
CA THR A 163 1.59 3.33 -12.20
C THR A 163 1.56 3.24 -13.72
N ILE A 164 1.55 4.39 -14.41
CA ILE A 164 1.59 4.44 -15.88
C ILE A 164 2.83 3.70 -16.40
N ASP A 165 3.98 3.98 -15.80
CA ASP A 165 5.26 3.41 -16.22
C ASP A 165 5.32 1.89 -16.02
N LEU A 166 4.83 1.39 -14.87
CA LEU A 166 4.77 -0.04 -14.58
C LEU A 166 3.76 -0.77 -15.48
N LYS A 167 2.59 -0.18 -15.74
CA LYS A 167 1.59 -0.77 -16.64
C LYS A 167 2.09 -0.85 -18.08
N GLY A 168 2.81 0.17 -18.55
CA GLY A 168 3.49 0.14 -19.85
C GLY A 168 4.61 -0.91 -19.89
N GLY A 169 5.44 -0.98 -18.84
CA GLY A 169 6.56 -1.92 -18.76
C GLY A 169 6.09 -3.37 -18.67
N TYR A 170 4.94 -3.61 -18.03
CA TYR A 170 4.30 -4.91 -17.98
C TYR A 170 3.89 -5.42 -19.37
N GLY A 171 3.17 -4.59 -20.14
CA GLY A 171 2.78 -4.95 -21.51
C GLY A 171 3.98 -5.24 -22.40
N TYR A 172 5.05 -4.43 -22.27
CA TYR A 172 6.30 -4.66 -23.01
C TYR A 172 6.96 -6.00 -22.65
N LYS A 173 7.04 -6.35 -21.36
CA LYS A 173 7.62 -7.63 -20.92
C LYS A 173 6.82 -8.84 -21.38
N GLN A 174 5.49 -8.78 -21.36
CA GLN A 174 4.66 -9.88 -21.87
C GLN A 174 4.92 -10.12 -23.36
N SER A 175 5.01 -9.04 -24.15
CA SER A 175 5.36 -9.12 -25.57
C SER A 175 6.75 -9.75 -25.79
N GLN A 176 7.76 -9.33 -25.02
CA GLN A 176 9.11 -9.93 -25.09
C GLN A 176 9.15 -11.42 -24.71
N ALA A 177 8.24 -11.86 -23.84
CA ALA A 177 8.13 -13.24 -23.39
C ALA A 177 7.25 -14.11 -24.29
N ASN A 178 6.74 -13.58 -25.41
CA ASN A 178 5.75 -14.23 -26.28
C ASN A 178 4.50 -14.72 -25.53
N LEU A 179 4.12 -14.01 -24.45
CA LEU A 179 2.91 -14.26 -23.68
C LEU A 179 1.72 -13.47 -24.25
N ALA A 180 0.52 -13.77 -23.77
CA ALA A 180 -0.70 -13.05 -24.14
C ALA A 180 -0.50 -11.53 -23.99
N VAL A 181 -0.62 -10.82 -25.11
CA VAL A 181 -0.28 -9.40 -25.18
C VAL A 181 -1.34 -8.57 -24.46
N GLN A 182 -0.91 -7.78 -23.47
CA GLN A 182 -1.75 -6.71 -22.94
C GLN A 182 -1.94 -5.65 -24.02
N ALA A 183 -3.19 -5.22 -24.23
CA ALA A 183 -3.48 -4.13 -25.15
C ALA A 183 -2.61 -2.89 -24.84
N GLY A 184 -1.98 -2.34 -25.88
CA GLY A 184 -1.23 -1.10 -25.77
C GLY A 184 -2.15 0.08 -25.40
N PRO A 185 -1.57 1.23 -25.02
CA PRO A 185 -2.35 2.43 -24.74
C PRO A 185 -3.18 2.80 -25.97
N SER A 186 -4.49 2.65 -25.89
CA SER A 186 -5.43 3.00 -26.96
C SER A 186 -6.74 3.52 -26.36
N GLY A 187 -7.43 4.40 -27.09
CA GLY A 187 -8.60 5.12 -26.58
C GLY A 187 -8.25 6.17 -25.52
N ASP A 188 -9.13 6.35 -24.54
CA ASP A 188 -8.90 7.22 -23.38
C ASP A 188 -7.93 6.56 -22.38
N LEU A 189 -7.00 7.37 -21.85
CA LEU A 189 -5.95 6.91 -20.93
C LEU A 189 -6.54 6.26 -19.67
N THR A 190 -7.63 6.79 -19.12
CA THR A 190 -8.27 6.25 -17.92
C THR A 190 -8.79 4.84 -18.16
N SER A 191 -9.42 4.63 -19.31
CA SER A 191 -9.96 3.33 -19.75
C SER A 191 -8.85 2.30 -19.90
N TRP A 192 -7.74 2.68 -20.55
CA TRP A 192 -6.56 1.81 -20.64
C TRP A 192 -5.97 1.49 -19.26
N LEU A 193 -5.80 2.50 -18.39
CA LEU A 193 -5.24 2.30 -17.06
C LEU A 193 -6.06 1.32 -16.22
N ARG A 194 -7.39 1.34 -16.32
CA ARG A 194 -8.26 0.40 -15.59
C ARG A 194 -8.19 -1.04 -16.09
N GLN A 195 -7.86 -1.25 -17.37
CA GLN A 195 -7.79 -2.58 -17.97
C GLN A 195 -6.39 -3.19 -17.85
N ALA A 196 -5.35 -2.35 -17.96
CA ALA A 196 -3.96 -2.78 -17.89
C ALA A 196 -3.56 -3.28 -16.51
N LYS A 197 -2.71 -4.31 -16.48
CA LYS A 197 -2.00 -4.80 -15.29
C LYS A 197 -0.67 -4.07 -15.10
N PRO A 198 -0.13 -4.00 -13.86
CA PRO A 198 -0.76 -4.46 -12.61
C PRO A 198 -2.01 -3.65 -12.26
N LYS A 199 -2.90 -4.20 -11.43
CA LYS A 199 -3.90 -3.40 -10.71
C LYS A 199 -3.17 -2.51 -9.71
N SER A 200 -3.44 -1.21 -9.74
CA SER A 200 -2.67 -0.22 -8.99
C SER A 200 -3.56 0.62 -8.10
N PHE A 201 -3.28 0.60 -6.80
CA PHE A 201 -4.04 1.31 -5.78
C PHE A 201 -3.14 2.31 -5.05
N ILE A 202 -3.73 3.38 -4.54
CA ILE A 202 -3.07 4.25 -3.55
C ILE A 202 -3.97 4.40 -2.33
N LEU A 203 -3.41 4.13 -1.17
CA LEU A 203 -4.05 4.34 0.13
C LEU A 203 -3.30 5.42 0.88
N ALA A 204 -4.03 6.33 1.52
CA ALA A 204 -3.43 7.34 2.36
C ALA A 204 -4.17 7.53 3.67
N ALA A 205 -3.42 7.61 4.76
CA ALA A 205 -3.92 8.17 6.01
C ALA A 205 -3.41 9.61 6.17
N VAL A 206 -4.33 10.53 6.43
CA VAL A 206 -4.08 11.97 6.29
C VAL A 206 -4.59 12.73 7.51
N ARG A 207 -3.65 13.36 8.22
CA ARG A 207 -3.98 14.33 9.27
C ARG A 207 -4.43 15.64 8.64
N VAL A 208 -5.71 15.95 8.75
CA VAL A 208 -6.31 17.19 8.26
C VAL A 208 -6.47 18.21 9.39
N VAL A 209 -6.14 19.47 9.12
CA VAL A 209 -6.08 20.51 10.17
C VAL A 209 -7.21 21.54 10.09
N SER A 210 -8.02 21.49 9.03
CA SER A 210 -9.20 22.34 8.84
C SER A 210 -10.15 21.70 7.82
N GLU A 211 -11.37 22.24 7.72
CA GLU A 211 -12.32 21.84 6.67
C GLU A 211 -11.78 22.13 5.25
N SER A 212 -11.07 23.25 5.07
CA SER A 212 -10.46 23.60 3.79
C SER A 212 -9.32 22.66 3.38
N ASP A 213 -8.52 22.22 4.36
CA ASP A 213 -7.48 21.19 4.17
C ASP A 213 -8.13 19.86 3.80
N PHE A 214 -9.16 19.44 4.54
CA PHE A 214 -9.93 18.23 4.27
C PHE A 214 -10.54 18.23 2.86
N ALA A 215 -11.21 19.32 2.47
CA ALA A 215 -11.79 19.45 1.13
C ALA A 215 -10.72 19.39 0.03
N ALA A 216 -9.51 19.94 0.26
CA ALA A 216 -8.40 19.82 -0.67
C ALA A 216 -7.90 18.37 -0.81
N VAL A 217 -7.84 17.63 0.30
CA VAL A 217 -7.47 16.22 0.30
C VAL A 217 -8.44 15.39 -0.54
N VAL A 218 -9.74 15.52 -0.30
CA VAL A 218 -10.78 14.80 -1.04
C VAL A 218 -10.72 15.11 -2.53
N ARG A 219 -10.62 16.39 -2.92
CA ARG A 219 -10.54 16.77 -4.35
C ARG A 219 -9.36 16.14 -5.09
N VAL A 220 -8.19 16.09 -4.44
CA VAL A 220 -7.00 15.46 -5.05
C VAL A 220 -7.19 13.95 -5.15
N ALA A 221 -7.76 13.31 -4.14
CA ALA A 221 -8.04 11.88 -4.18
C ALA A 221 -9.04 11.52 -5.30
N ASP A 222 -10.13 12.27 -5.43
CA ASP A 222 -11.11 12.08 -6.51
C ASP A 222 -10.48 12.25 -7.90
N SER A 223 -9.63 13.27 -8.07
CA SER A 223 -8.90 13.47 -9.32
C SER A 223 -7.96 12.29 -9.63
N MET A 224 -7.34 11.71 -8.60
CA MET A 224 -6.38 10.62 -8.74
C MET A 224 -7.04 9.28 -9.10
N GLN A 225 -8.35 9.13 -8.91
CA GLN A 225 -9.11 7.97 -9.38
C GLN A 225 -9.13 7.84 -10.92
N GLN A 226 -8.67 8.86 -11.66
CA GLN A 226 -8.48 8.79 -13.12
C GLN A 226 -7.21 8.03 -13.53
N ALA A 227 -6.21 7.95 -12.65
CA ALA A 227 -4.94 7.28 -12.96
C ALA A 227 -4.62 6.06 -12.08
N MET A 228 -5.43 5.80 -11.06
CA MET A 228 -5.35 4.61 -10.21
C MET A 228 -6.60 3.77 -10.35
N ASP A 229 -6.51 2.46 -10.12
CA ASP A 229 -7.67 1.56 -10.12
C ASP A 229 -8.64 1.90 -8.98
N ALA A 230 -8.12 2.33 -7.83
CA ALA A 230 -8.87 3.02 -6.76
C ALA A 230 -7.95 3.85 -5.85
N VAL A 231 -8.55 4.76 -5.09
CA VAL A 231 -7.88 5.63 -4.10
C VAL A 231 -8.61 5.51 -2.77
N GLY A 232 -7.92 5.10 -1.71
CA GLY A 232 -8.51 5.00 -0.36
C GLY A 232 -7.94 6.03 0.60
N LEU A 233 -8.79 6.65 1.40
CA LEU A 233 -8.46 7.68 2.38
C LEU A 233 -8.95 7.28 3.78
N ALA A 234 -8.04 7.41 4.75
CA ALA A 234 -8.33 7.50 6.18
C ALA A 234 -7.98 8.90 6.65
N CYS A 235 -8.97 9.79 6.73
CA CYS A 235 -8.73 11.14 7.25
C CYS A 235 -8.96 11.16 8.76
N TYR A 236 -8.07 11.80 9.49
CA TYR A 236 -8.22 12.05 10.92
C TYR A 236 -7.81 13.48 11.25
N ARG A 237 -8.32 14.02 12.35
CA ARG A 237 -8.13 15.43 12.72
C ARG A 237 -7.97 15.60 14.24
N PRO A 238 -7.36 16.71 14.70
CA PRO A 238 -7.54 17.17 16.08
C PRO A 238 -9.03 17.30 16.39
N LYS A 239 -9.47 16.86 17.57
CA LYS A 239 -10.89 16.90 17.95
C LYS A 239 -11.47 18.30 17.74
N GLY A 240 -12.56 18.39 16.98
CA GLY A 240 -13.22 19.66 16.67
C GLY A 240 -12.41 20.65 15.82
N PHE A 241 -11.31 20.22 15.18
CA PHE A 241 -10.30 21.11 14.56
C PHE A 241 -9.68 22.13 15.54
N ASP A 242 -9.69 21.79 16.82
CA ASP A 242 -9.15 22.66 17.85
C ASP A 242 -7.61 22.59 17.87
N VAL A 243 -6.97 23.77 17.87
CA VAL A 243 -5.53 23.90 17.99
C VAL A 243 -5.07 23.48 19.39
N ASP A 244 -5.91 23.62 20.41
CA ASP A 244 -5.59 23.21 21.77
C ASP A 244 -5.58 21.67 21.90
N SER A 245 -6.33 20.96 21.05
CA SER A 245 -6.30 19.49 20.92
C SER A 245 -5.01 18.96 20.26
N LEU A 246 -4.03 19.84 19.99
CA LEU A 246 -2.71 19.44 19.52
C LEU A 246 -1.75 19.13 20.66
N ASN A 247 -2.02 19.58 21.89
CA ASN A 247 -1.13 19.35 23.02
C ASN A 247 -1.92 19.25 24.35
N PRO A 248 -2.20 18.02 24.85
CA PRO A 248 -1.85 16.74 24.24
C PRO A 248 -2.64 16.46 22.95
N PRO A 249 -2.06 15.74 21.97
CA PRO A 249 -2.79 15.32 20.79
C PRO A 249 -4.01 14.48 21.14
N ALA A 250 -5.17 14.89 20.63
CA ALA A 250 -6.38 14.09 20.67
C ALA A 250 -7.03 14.10 19.29
N TYR A 251 -7.25 12.92 18.73
CA TYR A 251 -7.71 12.74 17.36
C TYR A 251 -9.09 12.10 17.27
N GLU A 252 -9.76 12.37 16.16
CA GLU A 252 -10.96 11.69 15.72
C GLU A 252 -10.90 11.45 14.22
N MET A 253 -11.57 10.40 13.75
CA MET A 253 -11.71 10.16 12.33
C MET A 253 -12.63 11.19 11.69
N VAL A 254 -12.33 11.53 10.44
CA VAL A 254 -13.16 12.37 9.58
C VAL A 254 -13.77 11.49 8.52
N ARG A 255 -15.10 11.50 8.45
CA ARG A 255 -15.83 10.74 7.43
C ARG A 255 -15.51 11.27 6.04
N VAL A 256 -15.06 10.38 5.16
CA VAL A 256 -14.78 10.67 3.75
C VAL A 256 -15.94 10.21 2.86
N PRO A 257 -16.05 10.73 1.61
CA PRO A 257 -16.98 10.17 0.64
C PRO A 257 -16.72 8.68 0.39
N ARG A 258 -17.79 7.90 0.21
CA ARG A 258 -17.69 6.43 0.02
C ARG A 258 -16.79 6.02 -1.15
N SER A 259 -16.70 6.83 -2.20
CA SER A 259 -15.85 6.60 -3.37
C SER A 259 -14.36 6.51 -3.03
N VAL A 260 -13.93 7.17 -1.96
CA VAL A 260 -12.53 7.22 -1.50
C VAL A 260 -12.38 6.69 -0.09
N ASP A 261 -13.39 6.02 0.46
CA ASP A 261 -13.32 5.45 1.80
C ASP A 261 -12.35 4.26 1.85
N ILE A 262 -11.37 4.32 2.76
CA ILE A 262 -10.33 3.28 2.83
C ILE A 262 -10.89 1.89 3.10
N ASN A 263 -11.97 1.77 3.88
CA ASN A 263 -12.53 0.47 4.21
C ASN A 263 -13.19 -0.17 2.97
N HIS A 264 -13.90 0.66 2.18
CA HIS A 264 -14.47 0.22 0.91
C HIS A 264 -13.39 -0.17 -0.10
N VAL A 265 -12.32 0.63 -0.19
CA VAL A 265 -11.22 0.36 -1.12
C VAL A 265 -10.42 -0.88 -0.72
N LEU A 266 -10.14 -1.08 0.57
CA LEU A 266 -9.50 -2.31 1.07
C LEU A 266 -10.32 -3.56 0.75
N HIS A 267 -11.64 -3.49 0.87
CA HIS A 267 -12.51 -4.59 0.47
C HIS A 267 -12.35 -4.94 -1.02
N ARG A 268 -12.34 -3.93 -1.90
CA ARG A 268 -12.10 -4.11 -3.34
C ARG A 268 -10.72 -4.70 -3.62
N ILE A 269 -9.66 -4.16 -3.00
CA ILE A 269 -8.29 -4.68 -3.14
C ILE A 269 -8.25 -6.15 -2.72
N SER A 270 -8.96 -6.52 -1.64
CA SER A 270 -9.01 -7.90 -1.15
C SER A 270 -9.63 -8.86 -2.17
N GLN A 271 -10.66 -8.40 -2.92
CA GLN A 271 -11.27 -9.18 -4.00
C GLN A 271 -10.27 -9.35 -5.16
N ASP A 272 -9.66 -8.25 -5.61
CA ASP A 272 -8.66 -8.28 -6.69
C ASP A 272 -7.44 -9.15 -6.33
N LEU A 273 -7.02 -9.17 -5.07
CA LEU A 273 -5.97 -10.06 -4.57
C LEU A 273 -6.37 -11.53 -4.59
N ARG A 274 -7.59 -11.89 -4.15
CA ARG A 274 -8.07 -13.28 -4.22
C ARG A 274 -8.12 -13.79 -5.66
N ASP A 275 -8.59 -12.95 -6.57
CA ASP A 275 -8.62 -13.27 -7.99
C ASP A 275 -7.20 -13.44 -8.55
N ALA A 276 -6.27 -12.55 -8.18
CA ALA A 276 -4.86 -12.67 -8.55
C ALA A 276 -4.21 -13.95 -8.01
N VAL A 277 -4.50 -14.34 -6.76
CA VAL A 277 -4.01 -15.58 -6.14
C VAL A 277 -4.45 -16.80 -6.94
N ARG A 278 -5.73 -16.88 -7.28
CA ARG A 278 -6.26 -17.98 -8.12
C ARG A 278 -5.58 -18.03 -9.48
N ASN A 279 -5.45 -16.88 -10.15
CA ASN A 279 -4.84 -16.79 -11.49
C ASN A 279 -3.34 -17.14 -11.50
N VAL A 280 -2.60 -16.82 -10.42
CA VAL A 280 -1.19 -17.21 -10.28
C VAL A 280 -1.08 -18.73 -10.08
N ALA A 281 -1.91 -19.31 -9.21
CA ALA A 281 -1.91 -20.76 -8.96
C ALA A 281 -2.25 -21.57 -10.23
N GLU A 282 -3.23 -21.12 -11.02
CA GLU A 282 -3.61 -21.77 -12.29
C GLU A 282 -2.45 -21.75 -13.30
N ARG A 283 -1.75 -20.62 -13.46
CA ARG A 283 -0.60 -20.52 -14.39
C ARG A 283 0.58 -21.39 -13.96
N SER A 284 0.89 -21.45 -12.67
CA SER A 284 1.96 -22.33 -12.18
C SER A 284 1.63 -23.80 -12.43
N ALA A 285 0.37 -24.21 -12.24
CA ALA A 285 -0.04 -25.59 -12.53
C ALA A 285 0.06 -25.94 -14.02
N ASP A 286 -0.24 -25.00 -14.92
CA ASP A 286 -0.11 -25.20 -16.36
C ASP A 286 1.37 -25.23 -16.81
N GLU A 287 2.23 -24.39 -16.23
CA GLU A 287 3.68 -24.42 -16.48
C GLU A 287 4.30 -25.77 -16.06
N ASP A 288 3.94 -26.30 -14.89
CA ASP A 288 4.41 -27.60 -14.40
C ASP A 288 3.97 -28.76 -15.32
N ARG A 289 2.70 -28.73 -15.78
CA ARG A 289 2.18 -29.71 -16.74
C ARG A 289 2.93 -29.68 -18.07
N VAL A 290 3.21 -28.49 -18.61
CA VAL A 290 3.95 -28.33 -19.87
C VAL A 290 5.41 -28.75 -19.72
N ALA A 291 6.01 -28.56 -18.54
CA ALA A 291 7.37 -28.99 -18.24
C ALA A 291 7.50 -30.51 -18.01
N GLY A 292 6.40 -31.27 -18.03
CA GLY A 292 6.40 -32.70 -17.74
C GLY A 292 6.77 -33.03 -16.29
N ILE A 293 6.60 -32.07 -15.37
CA ILE A 293 6.80 -32.29 -13.95
C ILE A 293 5.53 -32.97 -13.44
N GLU A 294 5.65 -34.24 -13.03
CA GLU A 294 4.52 -34.98 -12.48
C GLU A 294 3.94 -34.25 -11.26
N THR A 295 2.64 -33.98 -11.31
CA THR A 295 1.94 -33.42 -10.16
C THR A 295 1.89 -34.46 -9.02
N PRO A 296 1.82 -34.03 -7.74
CA PRO A 296 1.69 -34.96 -6.61
C PRO A 296 0.50 -35.94 -6.74
N ALA A 297 -0.56 -35.53 -7.43
CA ALA A 297 -1.72 -36.36 -7.72
C ALA A 297 -1.45 -37.43 -8.78
N GLU A 298 -0.61 -37.15 -9.78
CA GLU A 298 -0.17 -38.10 -10.81
C GLU A 298 0.83 -39.11 -10.23
N ALA A 299 1.77 -38.64 -9.40
CA ALA A 299 2.68 -39.52 -8.67
C ALA A 299 1.93 -40.47 -7.71
N ALA A 300 0.91 -39.98 -7.01
CA ALA A 300 0.06 -40.80 -6.14
C ALA A 300 -0.79 -41.83 -6.93
N ARG A 301 -1.19 -41.52 -8.16
CA ARG A 301 -1.87 -42.46 -9.07
C ARG A 301 -0.94 -43.57 -9.57
N LYS A 302 0.32 -43.24 -9.90
CA LYS A 302 1.31 -44.27 -10.27
C LYS A 302 1.67 -45.18 -9.11
N LEU A 303 1.68 -44.67 -7.87
CA LEU A 303 1.87 -45.50 -6.67
C LEU A 303 0.70 -46.44 -6.35
N THR A 304 -0.50 -46.16 -6.87
CA THR A 304 -1.70 -47.01 -6.68
C THR A 304 -1.96 -47.95 -7.85
N GLN A 305 -1.39 -47.67 -9.02
CA GLN A 305 -1.33 -48.57 -10.17
C GLN A 305 0.03 -49.29 -10.15
N GLY A 306 0.16 -50.31 -9.30
CA GLY A 306 1.35 -51.17 -9.30
C GLY A 306 1.62 -51.69 -10.71
N GLU A 307 2.76 -51.29 -11.28
CA GLU A 307 3.33 -51.92 -12.47
C GLU A 307 4.01 -53.22 -12.01
N ASP A 308 3.35 -54.35 -12.26
CA ASP A 308 3.96 -55.69 -12.43
C ASP A 308 4.68 -55.78 -13.78
#